data_AF-A0A3M1FN67-F1
#
_entry.id   AF-A0A3M1FN67-F1
#
_cell.length_a   1.000
_cell.length_b   1.000
_cell.length_c   1.000
_cell.angle_alpha   90.00
_cell.angle_beta   90.00
_cell.angle_gamma   90.00
#
_symmetry.space_group_name_H-M   'P 1'
#
loop_
_entity.id
_entity.type
_entity.pdbx_description
1 polymer ?
#
loop_
_entity_poly.entity_id
_entity_poly.type
_entity_poly.pdbx_seq_one_letter_code
_entity_poly.pdbx_strand_id
1 'polypeptide(L)'
;MINYVEKGIWLHQEIARQGHVLQMVDGVWQSDNDAVVQQIIDSFDPLPHARAEAEKMIDEAAGQARARYITVAPGQEATYVEKARQAEAFKAAGYPTPVDVNLYPLIDAEVQATGL
;
A
#
# COMPACT_ATOMS: atom_id res chain seq x y z
N MET A 1 11.53 -22.73 -33.36
CA MET A 1 12.26 -23.03 -32.12
C MET A 1 12.34 -21.74 -31.33
N ILE A 2 11.77 -21.73 -30.13
CA ILE A 2 11.84 -20.58 -29.21
C ILE A 2 13.26 -20.42 -28.64
N ASN A 3 13.72 -19.18 -28.56
CA ASN A 3 14.88 -18.79 -27.77
C ASN A 3 14.39 -18.23 -26.43
N TYR A 4 14.21 -19.11 -25.47
CA TYR A 4 13.63 -18.74 -24.18
C TYR A 4 14.63 -18.01 -23.29
N VAL A 5 14.20 -16.86 -22.75
CA VAL A 5 14.89 -16.13 -21.68
C VAL A 5 13.87 -15.84 -20.58
N GLU A 6 14.13 -16.35 -19.38
CA GLU A 6 13.29 -16.14 -18.21
C GLU A 6 13.27 -14.66 -17.81
N LYS A 7 12.07 -14.09 -17.62
CA LYS A 7 11.84 -12.70 -17.18
C LYS A 7 10.88 -12.61 -16.00
N GLY A 8 10.71 -13.70 -15.26
CA GLY A 8 9.86 -13.82 -14.09
C GLY A 8 8.43 -14.25 -14.44
N ILE A 9 7.62 -14.47 -13.40
CA ILE A 9 6.24 -14.96 -13.52
C ILE A 9 5.36 -14.10 -14.43
N TRP A 10 5.64 -12.80 -14.50
CA TRP A 10 4.89 -11.82 -15.28
C TRP A 10 4.99 -12.07 -16.80
N LEU A 11 6.12 -12.60 -17.28
CA LEU A 11 6.25 -13.01 -18.68
C LEU A 11 5.29 -14.15 -19.02
N HIS A 12 5.22 -15.16 -18.16
CA HIS A 12 4.31 -16.31 -18.34
C HIS A 12 2.85 -15.88 -18.29
N GLN A 13 2.52 -14.95 -17.38
CA GLN A 13 1.19 -14.37 -17.30
C GLN A 13 0.84 -13.57 -18.56
N GLU A 14 1.79 -12.83 -19.11
CA GLU A 14 1.58 -12.05 -20.34
C GLU A 14 1.35 -12.95 -21.56
N ILE A 15 2.13 -14.02 -21.69
CA ILE A 15 1.94 -15.05 -22.72
C ILE A 15 0.54 -15.67 -22.60
N ALA A 16 0.14 -16.09 -21.39
CA ALA A 16 -1.17 -16.67 -21.13
C ALA A 16 -2.31 -15.66 -21.35
N ARG A 17 -2.12 -14.38 -21.00
CA ARG A 17 -3.08 -13.29 -21.22
C ARG A 17 -3.35 -13.06 -22.70
N GLN A 18 -2.34 -13.26 -23.54
CA GLN A 18 -2.49 -13.22 -25.00
C GLN A 18 -3.03 -14.53 -25.60
N GLY A 19 -3.38 -15.52 -24.77
CA GLY A 19 -4.00 -16.78 -25.19
C GLY A 19 -3.00 -17.81 -25.71
N HIS A 20 -1.72 -17.62 -25.48
CA HIS A 20 -0.65 -18.53 -25.89
C HIS A 20 -0.17 -19.40 -24.74
N VAL A 21 0.51 -20.49 -25.08
CA VAL A 21 1.04 -21.46 -24.13
C VAL A 21 2.54 -21.53 -24.31
N LEU A 22 3.27 -21.45 -23.21
CA LEU A 22 4.69 -21.73 -23.13
C LEU A 22 4.92 -22.72 -21.99
N GLN A 23 5.51 -23.86 -22.28
CA GLN A 23 5.72 -24.92 -21.30
C GLN A 23 7.05 -25.66 -21.54
N MET A 24 7.64 -26.14 -20.45
CA MET A 24 8.83 -26.99 -20.53
C MET A 24 8.39 -28.46 -20.59
N VAL A 25 8.69 -29.12 -21.70
CA VAL A 25 8.38 -30.53 -21.95
C VAL A 25 9.69 -31.24 -22.24
N ASP A 26 10.02 -32.25 -21.43
CA ASP A 26 11.26 -33.03 -21.54
C ASP A 26 12.55 -32.18 -21.59
N GLY A 27 12.57 -31.07 -20.82
CA GLY A 27 13.70 -30.15 -20.76
C GLY A 27 13.81 -29.17 -21.93
N VAL A 28 12.82 -29.15 -22.83
CA VAL A 28 12.76 -28.23 -23.97
C VAL A 28 11.55 -27.31 -23.83
N TRP A 29 11.75 -26.01 -24.05
CA TRP A 29 10.65 -25.06 -24.10
C TRP A 29 9.87 -25.22 -25.40
N GLN A 30 8.58 -25.49 -25.28
CA GLN A 30 7.64 -25.66 -26.38
C GLN A 30 6.52 -24.64 -26.24
N SER A 31 6.09 -24.09 -27.37
CA SER A 31 4.93 -23.21 -27.45
C SER A 31 3.94 -23.66 -28.51
N ASP A 32 2.72 -23.17 -28.41
CA ASP A 32 1.68 -23.33 -29.43
C ASP A 32 1.99 -22.50 -30.69
N ASN A 33 2.68 -21.37 -30.54
CA ASN A 33 3.09 -20.50 -31.64
C ASN A 33 4.43 -19.80 -31.36
N ASP A 34 5.52 -20.42 -31.81
CA ASP A 34 6.87 -19.95 -31.54
C ASP A 34 7.12 -18.50 -32.00
N ALA A 35 6.55 -18.08 -33.13
CA ALA A 35 6.78 -16.74 -33.66
C ALA A 35 6.12 -15.66 -32.78
N VAL A 36 4.89 -15.88 -32.34
CA VAL A 36 4.16 -14.92 -31.51
C VAL A 36 4.74 -14.91 -30.10
N VAL A 37 4.98 -16.08 -29.51
CA VAL A 37 5.55 -16.16 -28.16
C VAL A 37 6.95 -15.56 -28.10
N GLN A 38 7.79 -15.73 -29.13
CA GLN A 38 9.09 -15.06 -29.18
C GLN A 38 8.95 -13.54 -29.21
N GLN A 39 8.00 -12.99 -29.98
CA GLN A 39 7.75 -11.55 -29.99
C GLN A 39 7.32 -11.03 -28.61
N ILE A 40 6.50 -11.79 -27.88
CA ILE A 40 6.12 -11.45 -26.49
C ILE A 40 7.37 -11.45 -25.60
N ILE A 41 8.18 -12.51 -25.65
CA ILE A 41 9.42 -12.62 -24.87
C ILE A 41 10.35 -11.43 -25.15
N ASP A 42 10.57 -11.10 -26.42
CA ASP A 42 11.51 -10.05 -26.82
C ASP A 42 11.02 -8.66 -26.39
N SER A 43 9.72 -8.40 -26.51
CA SER A 43 9.11 -7.09 -26.19
C SER A 43 8.79 -6.89 -24.72
N PHE A 44 8.73 -7.97 -23.92
CA PHE A 44 8.36 -7.89 -22.51
C PHE A 44 9.41 -7.15 -21.67
N ASP A 45 8.99 -6.07 -21.00
CA ASP A 45 9.76 -5.33 -20.01
C ASP A 45 9.35 -5.76 -18.58
N PRO A 46 10.23 -6.47 -17.85
CA PRO A 46 9.93 -6.90 -16.48
C PRO A 46 10.08 -5.79 -15.44
N LEU A 47 10.72 -4.66 -15.76
CA LEU A 47 11.10 -3.62 -14.79
C LEU A 47 9.90 -2.99 -14.06
N PRO A 48 8.78 -2.64 -14.71
CA PRO A 48 7.62 -2.05 -14.02
C PRO A 48 7.01 -3.00 -12.99
N HIS A 49 6.91 -4.29 -13.34
CA HIS A 49 6.37 -5.31 -12.44
C HIS A 49 7.28 -5.54 -11.23
N ALA A 50 8.59 -5.68 -11.47
CA ALA A 50 9.58 -5.84 -10.41
C ALA A 50 9.61 -4.64 -9.44
N ARG A 51 9.44 -3.41 -9.96
CA ARG A 51 9.34 -2.21 -9.13
C ARG A 51 8.10 -2.22 -8.24
N ALA A 52 6.93 -2.50 -8.80
CA ALA A 52 5.68 -2.53 -8.04
C ALA A 52 5.71 -3.59 -6.92
N GLU A 53 6.31 -4.75 -7.19
CA GLU A 53 6.51 -5.79 -6.17
C GLU A 53 7.48 -5.33 -5.06
N ALA A 54 8.59 -4.69 -5.43
CA ALA A 54 9.53 -4.12 -4.47
C ALA A 54 8.88 -3.02 -3.59
N GLU A 55 8.08 -2.13 -4.19
CA GLU A 55 7.33 -1.09 -3.46
C GLU A 55 6.38 -1.72 -2.43
N LYS A 56 5.64 -2.77 -2.83
CA LYS A 56 4.77 -3.50 -1.91
C LYS A 56 5.56 -4.13 -0.75
N MET A 57 6.71 -4.74 -1.02
CA MET A 57 7.58 -5.29 0.02
C MET A 57 8.09 -4.23 0.98
N ILE A 58 8.43 -3.04 0.47
CA ILE A 58 8.82 -1.88 1.29
C ILE A 58 7.67 -1.45 2.19
N ASP A 59 6.46 -1.32 1.65
CA ASP A 59 5.29 -0.91 2.42
C ASP A 59 4.95 -1.91 3.52
N GLU A 60 5.00 -3.20 3.22
CA GLU A 60 4.81 -4.27 4.20
C GLU A 60 5.88 -4.21 5.30
N ALA A 61 7.15 -4.11 4.93
CA ALA A 61 8.26 -4.00 5.89
C ALA A 61 8.14 -2.74 6.75
N ALA A 62 7.77 -1.61 6.16
CA ALA A 62 7.53 -0.35 6.86
C ALA A 62 6.31 -0.44 7.80
N GLY A 63 5.25 -1.15 7.39
CA GLY A 63 4.08 -1.43 8.23
C GLY A 63 4.46 -2.26 9.46
N GLN A 64 5.20 -3.36 9.26
CA GLN A 64 5.71 -4.20 10.34
C GLN A 64 6.65 -3.42 11.28
N ALA A 65 7.50 -2.57 10.72
CA ALA A 65 8.39 -1.72 11.51
C ALA A 65 7.60 -0.73 12.39
N ARG A 66 6.58 -0.08 11.82
CA ARG A 66 5.69 0.83 12.57
C ARG A 66 4.89 0.11 13.64
N ALA A 67 4.40 -1.10 13.35
CA ALA A 67 3.63 -1.89 14.31
C ALA A 67 4.39 -2.20 15.60
N ARG A 68 5.74 -2.28 15.55
CA ARG A 68 6.57 -2.47 16.76
C ARG A 68 6.49 -1.32 17.76
N TYR A 69 6.18 -0.11 17.28
CA TYR A 69 6.17 1.12 18.08
C TYR A 69 4.78 1.76 18.19
N ILE A 70 3.80 1.24 17.46
CA ILE A 70 2.39 1.54 17.70
C ILE A 70 1.99 0.83 18.99
N THR A 71 2.09 1.56 20.10
CA THR A 71 1.44 1.15 21.34
C THR A 71 -0.06 1.38 21.13
N VAL A 72 -0.82 0.35 20.78
CA VAL A 72 -2.28 0.44 20.88
C VAL A 72 -2.62 0.42 22.38
N ALA A 73 -2.58 1.58 23.02
CA ALA A 73 -3.08 1.70 24.39
C ALA A 73 -4.61 1.57 24.32
N PRO A 74 -5.24 0.68 25.11
CA PRO A 74 -6.69 0.62 25.22
C PRO A 74 -7.25 2.03 25.49
N GLY A 75 -8.15 2.51 24.63
CA GLY A 75 -8.75 3.85 24.73
C GLY A 75 -8.08 4.97 23.93
N GLN A 76 -6.97 4.71 23.22
CA GLN A 76 -6.33 5.74 22.38
C GLN A 76 -7.20 6.13 21.18
N GLU A 77 -7.87 5.17 20.54
CA GLU A 77 -8.82 5.43 19.46
C GLU A 77 -10.02 6.26 19.94
N ALA A 78 -10.58 5.91 21.11
CA ALA A 78 -11.64 6.68 21.74
C ALA A 78 -11.20 8.12 22.05
N THR A 79 -9.94 8.30 22.45
CA THR A 79 -9.36 9.63 22.70
C THR A 79 -9.27 10.45 21.40
N TYR A 80 -8.81 9.86 20.29
CA TYR A 80 -8.75 10.57 19.00
C TYR A 80 -10.13 10.94 18.46
N VAL A 81 -11.11 10.02 18.57
CA VAL A 81 -12.50 10.28 18.17
C VAL A 81 -13.09 11.42 19.00
N GLU A 82 -12.88 11.41 20.31
CA GLU A 82 -13.40 12.45 21.20
C GLU A 82 -12.71 13.81 20.98
N LYS A 83 -11.39 13.83 20.71
CA LYS A 83 -10.67 15.05 20.31
C LYS A 83 -11.27 15.65 19.02
N ALA A 84 -11.52 14.82 18.01
CA ALA A 84 -12.12 15.26 16.76
C ALA A 84 -13.55 15.83 16.98
N ARG A 85 -14.37 15.13 17.77
CA ARG A 85 -15.73 15.58 18.12
C ARG A 85 -15.72 16.92 18.84
N GLN A 86 -14.85 17.11 19.84
CA GLN A 86 -14.74 18.38 20.56
C GLN A 86 -14.23 19.51 19.66
N ALA A 87 -13.27 19.24 18.78
CA ALA A 87 -12.74 20.24 17.84
C ALA A 87 -13.83 20.75 16.87
N GLU A 88 -14.64 19.86 16.29
CA GLU A 88 -15.76 20.25 15.42
C GLU A 88 -16.82 21.06 16.19
N ALA A 89 -17.16 20.64 17.41
CA ALA A 89 -18.12 21.36 18.25
C ALA A 89 -17.60 22.74 18.70
N PHE A 90 -16.30 22.87 19.02
CA PHE A 90 -15.67 24.13 19.39
C PHE A 90 -15.64 25.10 18.21
N LYS A 91 -15.32 24.60 17.01
CA LYS A 91 -15.38 25.35 15.76
C LYS A 91 -16.80 25.81 15.41
N ALA A 92 -17.79 24.92 15.53
CA ALA A 92 -19.19 25.25 15.28
C ALA A 92 -19.72 26.33 16.25
N ALA A 93 -19.20 26.37 17.48
CA ALA A 93 -19.49 27.41 18.47
C ALA A 93 -18.77 28.74 18.21
N GLY A 94 -17.96 28.84 17.14
CA GLY A 94 -17.26 30.07 16.78
C GLY A 94 -15.98 30.32 17.58
N TYR A 95 -15.31 29.25 18.04
CA TYR A 95 -14.08 29.33 18.85
C TYR A 95 -14.27 30.16 20.13
N PRO A 96 -15.19 29.74 21.03
CA PRO A 96 -15.52 30.52 22.21
C PRO A 96 -14.29 30.72 23.11
N THR A 97 -14.10 31.97 23.56
CA THR A 97 -13.08 32.36 24.53
C THR A 97 -13.75 33.05 25.73
N PRO A 98 -13.46 32.65 26.98
CA PRO A 98 -12.58 31.54 27.39
C PRO A 98 -13.15 30.16 27.03
N VAL A 99 -12.28 29.15 26.92
CA VAL A 99 -12.69 27.76 26.68
C VAL A 99 -13.45 27.23 27.89
N ASP A 100 -14.65 26.69 27.69
CA ASP A 100 -15.38 25.99 28.76
C ASP A 100 -14.83 24.57 28.91
N VAL A 101 -14.09 24.36 29.99
CA VAL A 101 -13.44 23.09 30.33
C VAL A 101 -14.43 21.94 30.53
N ASN A 102 -15.69 22.23 30.85
CA ASN A 102 -16.71 21.19 31.02
C ASN A 102 -17.24 20.69 29.67
N LEU A 103 -17.19 21.54 28.63
CA LEU A 103 -17.67 21.22 27.29
C LEU A 103 -16.55 20.73 26.37
N TYR A 104 -15.34 21.26 26.55
CA TYR A 104 -14.19 21.00 25.70
C TYR A 104 -12.92 20.66 26.51
N PRO A 105 -12.97 19.67 27.43
CA PRO A 105 -11.84 19.37 28.31
C PRO A 105 -10.55 19.00 27.57
N LEU A 106 -10.64 18.38 26.38
CA LEU A 106 -9.46 18.02 25.59
C LEU A 106 -8.90 19.21 24.81
N ILE A 107 -9.75 20.16 24.42
CA ILE A 107 -9.28 21.41 23.80
C ILE A 107 -8.59 22.29 24.83
N ASP A 108 -9.18 22.42 26.03
CA ASP A 108 -8.55 23.14 27.15
C ASP A 108 -7.20 22.53 27.53
N ALA A 109 -7.12 21.21 27.65
CA ALA A 109 -5.87 20.52 27.95
C ALA A 109 -4.78 20.79 26.89
N GLU A 110 -5.13 20.84 25.61
CA GLU A 110 -4.18 21.20 24.53
C GLU A 110 -3.76 22.67 24.60
N VAL A 111 -4.67 23.60 24.90
CA VAL A 111 -4.36 25.02 25.12
C VAL A 111 -3.35 25.19 26.27
N GLN A 112 -3.59 24.53 27.41
CA GLN A 112 -2.68 24.56 28.56
C GLN A 112 -1.31 23.91 28.25
N ALA A 113 -1.31 22.82 27.48
CA ALA A 113 -0.07 22.11 27.14
C ALA A 113 0.78 22.86 26.10
N THR A 114 0.15 23.59 25.19
CA THR A 114 0.83 24.25 24.05
C THR A 114 0.99 25.76 24.22
N GLY A 115 0.34 26.37 25.22
CA GLY A 115 0.51 27.77 25.58
C GLY A 115 -0.05 28.78 24.56
N LEU A 116 -1.05 28.37 23.77
CA LEU A 116 -1.73 29.21 22.78
C LEU A 116 -2.83 30.09 23.39
#